data_AF-A7TBT9-F1
#
_entry.id   AF-A7TBT9-F1
#
_cell.length_a   1.000
_cell.length_b   1.000
_cell.length_c   1.000
_cell.angle_alpha   90.00
_cell.angle_beta   90.00
_cell.angle_gamma   90.00
#
_symmetry.space_group_name_H-M   'P 1'
#
loop_
_entity.id
_entity.type
_entity.pdbx_description
1 polymer ?
#
loop_
_entity_poly.entity_id
_entity_poly.type
_entity_poly.pdbx_seq_one_letter_code
_entity_poly.pdbx_strand_id
1 'polypeptide(L)'
;GNPLLQEMAFNETRLVRDYNTRSMSVYDKWSMSYPSDDHAIPAFKTLGSGSDYTTFVQSVGIPSLDMSYTFKDSRAWPYPVYHSVHDTFYLQKKFNDPYFKSHLTMAKISGKLLTAVADSPLLPFSTRSYKDSLAKGYRQLQKTFQDRLSAQNITLDYIGKEIENFADASDNFESAKATLDNTTDFMKLRLLNDQMAKLERAFIWPYGLPGRPDTRHVLYAP
;
A
#
# COMPACT_ATOMS: atom_id res chain seq x y z
N GLY A 1 -1.63 0.85 2.12
CA GLY A 1 -1.68 1.34 0.73
C GLY A 1 -1.81 0.18 -0.23
N ASN A 2 -1.80 0.48 -1.53
CA ASN A 2 -1.70 -0.55 -2.57
C ASN A 2 -0.28 -1.14 -2.61
N PRO A 3 -0.10 -2.47 -2.84
CA PRO A 3 1.21 -3.12 -2.83
C PRO A 3 2.23 -2.50 -3.78
N LEU A 4 1.76 -1.97 -4.92
CA LEU A 4 2.59 -1.30 -5.93
C LEU A 4 3.46 -0.17 -5.35
N LEU A 5 3.00 0.49 -4.28
CA LEU A 5 3.65 1.63 -3.64
C LEU A 5 4.47 1.25 -2.40
N GLN A 6 4.50 -0.04 -2.03
CA GLN A 6 5.13 -0.50 -0.79
C GLN A 6 6.64 -0.25 -0.78
N GLU A 7 7.34 -0.64 -1.84
CA GLU A 7 8.79 -0.50 -1.92
C GLU A 7 9.21 0.97 -1.89
N MET A 8 8.51 1.84 -2.63
CA MET A 8 8.69 3.29 -2.57
C MET A 8 8.50 3.82 -1.14
N ALA A 9 7.40 3.45 -0.48
CA ALA A 9 7.14 3.87 0.89
C ALA A 9 8.25 3.44 1.85
N PHE A 10 8.79 2.23 1.70
CA PHE A 10 9.90 1.72 2.49
C PHE A 10 11.20 2.49 2.20
N ASN A 11 11.54 2.72 0.93
CA ASN A 11 12.75 3.42 0.55
C ASN A 11 12.73 4.88 1.03
N GLU A 12 11.62 5.60 0.83
CA GLU A 12 11.53 7.00 1.26
C GLU A 12 11.52 7.17 2.78
N THR A 13 10.93 6.22 3.52
CA THR A 13 10.94 6.26 4.99
C THR A 13 12.30 5.90 5.60
N ARG A 14 13.18 5.18 4.88
CA ARG A 14 14.59 4.98 5.28
C ARG A 14 15.40 6.27 5.22
N LEU A 15 15.02 7.20 4.33
CA LEU A 15 15.70 8.49 4.14
C LEU A 15 15.27 9.56 5.15
N VAL A 16 14.27 9.28 6.00
CA VAL A 16 13.79 10.21 7.04
C VAL A 16 14.21 9.70 8.39
N ARG A 17 14.85 10.55 9.20
CA ARG A 17 15.21 10.21 10.59
C ARG A 17 13.97 10.20 11.47
N ASP A 18 13.89 9.21 12.36
CA ASP A 18 12.89 9.22 13.42
C ASP A 18 13.18 10.36 14.41
N TYR A 19 12.12 11.07 14.82
CA TYR A 19 12.29 12.24 15.69
C TYR A 19 12.47 11.87 17.17
N ASN A 20 12.08 10.66 17.57
CA ASN A 20 12.23 10.16 18.95
C ASN A 20 13.55 9.42 19.15
N THR A 21 14.07 8.76 18.11
CA THR A 21 15.30 7.96 18.16
C THR A 21 16.25 8.37 17.05
N ARG A 22 17.14 9.34 17.34
CA ARG A 22 18.01 9.98 16.33
C ARG A 22 18.92 9.03 15.54
N SER A 23 19.23 7.85 16.06
CA SER A 23 20.03 6.84 15.38
C SER A 23 19.25 6.06 14.30
N MET A 24 17.92 6.07 14.36
CA MET A 24 17.03 5.27 13.50
C MET A 24 16.40 6.11 12.38
N SER A 25 16.11 5.46 11.26
CA SER A 25 15.16 5.98 10.28
C SER A 25 13.71 5.74 10.73
N VAL A 26 12.76 6.40 10.07
CA VAL A 26 11.34 6.12 10.27
C VAL A 26 11.02 4.68 9.91
N TYR A 27 11.63 4.14 8.85
CA TYR A 27 11.49 2.74 8.47
C TYR A 27 11.92 1.80 9.61
N ASP A 28 13.07 2.04 10.24
CA ASP A 28 13.57 1.19 11.33
C ASP A 28 12.61 1.24 12.52
N LYS A 29 12.17 2.45 12.90
CA LYS A 29 11.23 2.63 14.01
C LYS A 29 9.87 1.98 13.73
N TRP A 30 9.38 2.09 12.50
CA TRP A 30 8.14 1.45 12.04
C TRP A 30 8.26 -0.07 12.10
N SER A 31 9.35 -0.64 11.56
CA SER A 31 9.62 -2.08 11.57
C SER A 31 9.58 -2.65 12.99
N MET A 32 10.19 -1.95 13.95
CA MET A 32 10.19 -2.36 15.36
C MET A 32 8.82 -2.22 16.05
N SER A 33 8.03 -1.22 15.65
CA SER A 33 6.78 -0.87 16.35
C SER A 33 5.59 -1.65 15.80
N TYR A 34 5.59 -1.91 14.49
CA TYR A 34 4.55 -2.64 13.76
C TYR A 34 5.19 -3.56 12.71
N PRO A 35 5.79 -4.68 13.13
CA PRO A 35 6.35 -5.66 12.21
C PRO A 35 5.25 -6.38 11.42
N SER A 36 5.59 -6.88 10.23
CA SER A 36 4.81 -7.89 9.49
C SER A 36 4.67 -9.18 10.30
N ASP A 37 3.77 -10.07 9.88
CA ASP A 37 3.52 -11.34 10.57
C ASP A 37 4.81 -12.19 10.76
N ASP A 38 5.70 -12.18 9.76
CA ASP A 38 7.01 -12.84 9.78
C ASP A 38 8.15 -11.99 10.35
N HIS A 39 7.86 -10.76 10.76
CA HIS A 39 8.79 -9.79 11.33
C HIS A 39 9.97 -9.40 10.43
N ALA A 40 9.91 -9.68 9.12
CA ALA A 40 10.98 -9.36 8.18
C ALA A 40 10.95 -7.89 7.72
N ILE A 41 9.77 -7.28 7.67
CA ILE A 41 9.53 -5.92 7.18
C ILE A 41 8.49 -5.20 8.07
N PRO A 42 8.33 -3.87 7.96
CA PRO A 42 7.20 -3.19 8.58
C PRO A 42 5.87 -3.66 7.99
N ALA A 43 4.84 -3.76 8.83
CA ALA A 43 3.49 -4.11 8.42
C ALA A 43 2.91 -3.03 7.48
N PHE A 44 2.65 -3.42 6.23
CA PHE A 44 2.03 -2.59 5.22
C PHE A 44 0.59 -3.04 4.98
N LYS A 45 -0.38 -2.32 5.58
CA LYS A 45 -1.79 -2.70 5.55
C LYS A 45 -2.50 -2.25 4.27
N THR A 46 -3.51 -3.00 3.84
CA THR A 46 -4.38 -2.65 2.71
C THR A 46 -5.29 -1.46 3.04
N LEU A 47 -5.80 -0.78 2.00
CA LEU A 47 -6.72 0.34 2.14
C LEU A 47 -8.17 -0.16 2.18
N GLY A 48 -8.96 0.37 3.13
CA GLY A 48 -10.39 0.08 3.29
C GLY A 48 -11.25 1.21 2.71
N SER A 49 -12.24 1.68 3.49
CA SER A 49 -13.11 2.82 3.13
C SER A 49 -13.04 3.97 4.16
N GLY A 50 -11.91 4.09 4.87
CA GLY A 50 -11.80 4.95 6.07
C GLY A 50 -11.48 6.42 5.81
N SER A 51 -11.21 6.82 4.56
CA SER A 51 -10.82 8.19 4.19
C SER A 51 -11.05 8.44 2.69
N ASP A 52 -10.61 9.59 2.18
CA ASP A 52 -10.87 10.06 0.81
C ASP A 52 -10.24 9.20 -0.29
N TYR A 53 -9.22 8.39 0.03
CA TYR A 53 -8.60 7.46 -0.91
C TYR A 53 -9.56 6.41 -1.47
N THR A 54 -10.73 6.22 -0.84
CA THR A 54 -11.71 5.18 -1.18
C THR A 54 -12.09 5.23 -2.67
N THR A 55 -12.46 6.40 -3.19
CA THR A 55 -12.87 6.53 -4.60
C THR A 55 -11.70 6.27 -5.55
N PHE A 56 -10.51 6.77 -5.20
CA PHE A 56 -9.28 6.58 -5.98
C PHE A 56 -8.97 5.09 -6.14
N VAL A 57 -8.98 4.33 -5.06
CA VAL A 57 -8.65 2.90 -5.09
C VAL A 57 -9.82 2.07 -5.63
N GLN A 58 -10.98 2.18 -5.01
CA GLN A 58 -12.06 1.22 -5.20
C GLN A 58 -12.87 1.48 -6.47
N SER A 59 -13.00 2.73 -6.91
CA SER A 59 -13.85 3.07 -8.06
C SER A 59 -13.04 3.22 -9.35
N VAL A 60 -11.85 3.81 -9.31
CA VAL A 60 -11.07 4.16 -10.52
C VAL A 60 -9.73 3.45 -10.66
N GLY A 61 -9.24 2.75 -9.64
CA GLY A 61 -7.99 1.99 -9.70
C GLY A 61 -6.75 2.88 -9.79
N ILE A 62 -6.67 3.89 -8.95
CA ILE A 62 -5.49 4.73 -8.77
C ILE A 62 -4.72 4.23 -7.54
N PRO A 63 -3.44 3.81 -7.69
CA PRO A 63 -2.61 3.42 -6.57
C PRO A 63 -2.56 4.54 -5.52
N SER A 64 -2.82 4.20 -4.26
CA SER A 64 -2.96 5.16 -3.17
C SER A 64 -2.22 4.70 -1.92
N LEU A 65 -1.80 5.68 -1.12
CA LEU A 65 -1.24 5.51 0.23
C LEU A 65 -2.05 6.36 1.21
N ASP A 66 -2.27 5.82 2.39
CA ASP A 66 -2.64 6.57 3.59
C ASP A 66 -1.55 6.31 4.62
N MET A 67 -1.10 7.36 5.29
CA MET A 67 -0.02 7.31 6.25
C MET A 67 -0.36 8.17 7.46
N SER A 68 -0.07 7.65 8.64
CA SER A 68 -0.21 8.37 9.89
C SER A 68 0.91 8.02 10.86
N TYR A 69 1.23 8.95 11.76
CA TYR A 69 1.98 8.64 12.97
C TYR A 69 0.97 8.27 14.06
N THR A 70 1.09 7.08 14.65
CA THR A 70 0.06 6.55 15.55
C THR A 70 0.64 5.88 16.79
N PHE A 71 -0.18 5.78 17.83
CA PHE A 71 0.18 5.19 19.12
C PHE A 71 0.25 3.68 19.03
N LYS A 72 1.26 3.06 19.68
CA LYS A 72 1.45 1.60 19.70
C LYS A 72 0.23 0.84 20.25
N ASP A 73 -0.52 1.47 21.13
CA ASP A 73 -1.69 0.85 21.77
C ASP A 73 -2.92 0.94 20.87
N SER A 74 -3.29 -0.20 20.26
CA SER A 74 -4.47 -0.32 19.41
C SER A 74 -5.80 -0.16 20.15
N ARG A 75 -5.80 -0.18 21.50
CA ARG A 75 -7.02 0.01 22.31
C ARG A 75 -7.62 1.41 22.20
N ALA A 76 -6.87 2.35 21.65
CA ALA A 76 -7.30 3.72 21.46
C ALA A 76 -7.86 4.00 20.05
N TRP A 77 -7.96 3.04 19.12
CA TRP A 77 -8.34 3.34 17.74
C TRP A 77 -9.77 3.91 17.62
N PRO A 78 -9.99 5.05 16.91
CA PRO A 78 -8.99 5.85 16.18
C PRO A 78 -8.07 6.70 17.09
N TYR A 79 -8.62 7.43 18.06
CA TYR A 79 -7.97 8.00 19.26
C TYR A 79 -9.10 8.48 20.19
N PRO A 80 -8.88 8.67 21.52
CA PRO A 80 -9.98 8.75 22.49
C PRO A 80 -11.01 9.88 22.31
N VAL A 81 -10.66 10.95 21.59
CA VAL A 81 -11.52 12.13 21.42
C VAL A 81 -11.93 12.40 19.97
N TYR A 82 -11.72 11.42 19.09
CA TYR A 82 -12.14 11.49 17.69
C TYR A 82 -13.64 11.83 17.55
N HIS A 83 -13.97 12.71 16.61
CA HIS A 83 -15.35 13.19 16.37
C HIS A 83 -16.04 13.79 17.59
N SER A 84 -15.28 14.34 18.54
CA SER A 84 -15.82 15.03 19.71
C SER A 84 -15.39 16.49 19.75
N VAL A 85 -16.08 17.29 20.57
CA VAL A 85 -15.70 18.69 20.84
C VAL A 85 -14.35 18.83 21.56
N HIS A 86 -13.77 17.72 22.04
CA HIS A 86 -12.48 17.69 22.71
C HIS A 86 -11.30 17.52 21.74
N ASP A 87 -11.57 17.23 20.46
CA ASP A 87 -10.56 17.29 19.40
C ASP A 87 -10.21 18.75 19.08
N THR A 88 -9.22 19.26 19.82
CA THR A 88 -8.87 20.68 19.84
C THR A 88 -7.38 20.87 19.60
N PHE A 89 -7.02 22.07 19.12
CA PHE A 89 -5.61 22.45 19.01
C PHE A 89 -4.84 22.29 20.33
N TYR A 90 -5.50 22.57 21.47
CA TYR A 90 -4.90 22.38 22.79
C TYR A 90 -4.51 20.92 23.04
N LEU A 91 -5.37 19.95 22.72
CA LEU A 91 -5.04 18.53 22.81
C LEU A 91 -3.78 18.20 21.98
N GLN A 92 -3.76 18.66 20.73
CA GLN A 92 -2.67 18.40 19.81
C GLN A 92 -1.35 18.99 20.31
N LYS A 93 -1.37 20.26 20.73
CA LYS A 93 -0.19 21.00 21.20
C LYS A 93 0.25 20.62 22.61
N LYS A 94 -0.64 20.11 23.46
CA LYS A 94 -0.30 19.77 24.85
C LYS A 94 0.11 18.31 25.01
N PHE A 95 -0.56 17.39 24.31
CA PHE A 95 -0.44 15.95 24.57
C PHE A 95 0.10 15.16 23.38
N ASN A 96 -0.44 15.37 22.17
CA ASN A 96 -0.12 14.50 21.03
C ASN A 96 1.23 14.82 20.39
N ASP A 97 1.50 16.10 20.08
CA ASP A 97 2.74 16.52 19.45
C ASP A 97 3.18 17.92 19.91
N PRO A 98 3.70 18.07 21.14
CA PRO A 98 3.98 19.38 21.72
C PRO A 98 4.97 20.24 20.96
N TYR A 99 5.79 19.62 20.11
CA TYR A 99 6.82 20.28 19.31
C TYR A 99 6.58 20.12 17.80
N PHE A 100 5.42 19.60 17.38
CA PHE A 100 5.09 19.30 15.98
C PHE A 100 6.13 18.44 15.24
N LYS A 101 6.87 17.60 15.97
CA LYS A 101 7.95 16.78 15.41
C LYS A 101 7.40 15.63 14.59
N SER A 102 6.32 14.97 15.05
CA SER A 102 5.67 13.91 14.29
C SER A 102 4.99 14.47 13.03
N HIS A 103 4.36 15.64 13.12
CA HIS A 103 3.77 16.34 11.99
C HIS A 103 4.85 16.72 10.97
N LEU A 104 5.97 17.30 11.42
CA LEU A 104 7.11 17.60 10.55
C LEU A 104 7.67 16.34 9.89
N THR A 105 7.77 15.22 10.61
CA THR A 105 8.21 13.95 10.04
C THR A 105 7.25 13.45 8.97
N MET A 106 5.94 13.49 9.20
CA MET A 106 4.93 13.11 8.20
C MET A 106 4.96 14.02 6.97
N ALA A 107 5.18 15.33 7.16
CA ALA A 107 5.35 16.26 6.05
C ALA A 107 6.61 15.93 5.21
N LYS A 108 7.73 15.59 5.86
CA LYS A 108 8.97 15.16 5.16
C LYS A 108 8.77 13.89 4.35
N ILE A 109 8.10 12.89 4.92
CA ILE A 109 7.80 11.63 4.22
C ILE A 109 6.89 11.90 3.02
N SER A 110 5.83 12.68 3.21
CA SER A 110 4.88 13.03 2.14
C SER A 110 5.57 13.78 1.00
N GLY A 111 6.40 14.79 1.33
CA GLY A 111 7.17 15.54 0.33
C GLY A 111 8.13 14.64 -0.45
N LYS A 112 8.81 13.72 0.24
CA LYS A 112 9.70 12.73 -0.40
C LYS A 112 8.96 11.82 -1.37
N LEU A 113 7.83 11.25 -0.95
CA LEU A 113 7.02 10.39 -1.82
C LEU A 113 6.51 11.15 -3.03
N LEU A 114 6.04 12.39 -2.84
CA LEU A 114 5.59 13.24 -3.93
C LEU A 114 6.72 13.52 -4.93
N THR A 115 7.89 13.92 -4.46
CA THR A 115 9.07 14.16 -5.33
C THR A 115 9.52 12.88 -6.03
N ALA A 116 9.54 11.73 -5.35
CA ALA A 116 9.88 10.44 -5.95
C ALA A 116 8.91 10.05 -7.08
N VAL A 117 7.62 10.34 -6.94
CA VAL A 117 6.64 10.06 -8.01
C VAL A 117 6.68 11.10 -9.13
N ALA A 118 6.89 12.38 -8.79
CA ALA A 118 6.82 13.48 -9.76
C ALA A 118 8.08 13.63 -10.62
N ASP A 119 9.26 13.38 -10.04
CA ASP A 119 10.54 13.75 -10.66
C ASP A 119 11.37 12.55 -11.13
N SER A 120 11.03 11.32 -10.73
CA SER A 120 11.75 10.13 -11.18
C SER A 120 11.41 9.78 -12.65
N PRO A 121 12.41 9.64 -13.55
CA PRO A 121 12.15 9.27 -14.96
C PRO A 121 11.41 7.95 -15.11
N LEU A 122 11.68 7.01 -14.20
CA LEU A 122 10.98 5.74 -14.05
C LEU A 122 10.25 5.75 -12.71
N LEU A 123 8.96 5.42 -12.69
CA LEU A 123 8.19 5.42 -11.46
C LEU A 123 8.82 4.45 -10.45
N PRO A 124 9.00 4.85 -9.19
CA PRO A 124 9.61 4.03 -8.14
C PRO A 124 8.65 2.94 -7.61
N PHE A 125 7.78 2.43 -8.47
CA PHE A 125 6.77 1.43 -8.15
C PHE A 125 7.32 0.02 -8.34
N SER A 126 6.77 -0.96 -7.61
CA SER A 126 7.25 -2.34 -7.65
C SER A 126 6.09 -3.32 -7.71
N THR A 127 6.10 -4.18 -8.72
CA THR A 127 5.11 -5.24 -8.89
C THR A 127 5.40 -6.46 -7.98
N ARG A 128 6.60 -6.53 -7.39
CA ARG A 128 7.02 -7.63 -6.52
C ARG A 128 6.08 -7.85 -5.34
N SER A 129 5.75 -6.76 -4.65
CA SER A 129 4.83 -6.79 -3.50
C SER A 129 3.43 -7.25 -3.86
N TYR A 130 3.03 -7.14 -5.13
CA TYR A 130 1.75 -7.64 -5.61
C TYR A 130 1.73 -9.17 -5.67
N LYS A 131 2.84 -9.82 -6.06
CA LYS A 131 2.96 -11.29 -6.05
C LYS A 131 2.67 -11.83 -4.65
N ASP A 132 3.34 -11.26 -3.64
CA ASP A 132 3.21 -11.68 -2.24
C ASP A 132 1.79 -11.44 -1.72
N SER A 133 1.19 -10.29 -2.09
CA SER A 133 -0.16 -9.92 -1.68
C SER A 133 -1.21 -10.87 -2.26
N LEU A 134 -1.12 -11.19 -3.56
CA LEU A 134 -2.03 -12.12 -4.23
C LEU A 134 -1.87 -13.55 -3.69
N ALA A 135 -0.64 -14.02 -3.52
CA ALA A 135 -0.37 -15.34 -2.95
C ALA A 135 -0.85 -15.45 -1.50
N LYS A 136 -0.72 -14.40 -0.69
CA LYS A 136 -1.29 -14.34 0.66
C LYS A 136 -2.81 -14.38 0.63
N GLY A 137 -3.45 -13.59 -0.25
CA GLY A 137 -4.90 -13.59 -0.44
C GLY A 137 -5.44 -14.96 -0.85
N TYR A 138 -4.77 -15.62 -1.79
CA TYR A 138 -5.13 -16.97 -2.24
C TYR A 138 -5.01 -18.02 -1.14
N ARG A 139 -3.89 -18.03 -0.40
CA ARG A 139 -3.74 -18.93 0.76
C ARG A 139 -4.82 -18.71 1.81
N GLN A 140 -5.21 -17.44 2.04
CA GLN A 140 -6.30 -17.12 2.96
C GLN A 140 -7.67 -17.59 2.42
N LEU A 141 -7.93 -17.42 1.12
CA LEU A 141 -9.14 -17.92 0.45
C LEU A 141 -9.26 -19.44 0.58
N GLN A 142 -8.17 -20.17 0.28
CA GLN A 142 -8.10 -21.62 0.43
C GLN A 142 -8.36 -22.05 1.87
N LYS A 143 -7.60 -21.47 2.81
CA LYS A 143 -7.73 -21.77 4.24
C LYS A 143 -9.14 -21.55 4.78
N THR A 144 -9.85 -20.55 4.26
CA THR A 144 -11.16 -20.15 4.79
C THR A 144 -12.32 -20.87 4.11
N PHE A 145 -12.23 -21.16 2.81
CA PHE A 145 -13.39 -21.54 2.01
C PHE A 145 -13.20 -22.79 1.14
N GLN A 146 -12.01 -23.37 1.04
CA GLN A 146 -11.75 -24.49 0.11
C GLN A 146 -12.71 -25.66 0.32
N ASP A 147 -12.85 -26.16 1.56
CA ASP A 147 -13.72 -27.31 1.85
C ASP A 147 -15.18 -27.06 1.44
N ARG A 148 -15.68 -25.84 1.71
CA ARG A 148 -17.05 -25.43 1.36
C ARG A 148 -17.24 -25.33 -0.16
N LEU A 149 -16.26 -24.78 -0.87
CA LEU A 149 -16.32 -24.64 -2.33
C LEU A 149 -16.23 -26.01 -3.00
N SER A 150 -15.32 -26.88 -2.55
CA SER A 150 -15.18 -28.24 -3.06
C SER A 150 -16.42 -29.09 -2.82
N ALA A 151 -17.09 -28.95 -1.67
CA ALA A 151 -18.38 -29.59 -1.40
C ALA A 151 -19.51 -29.16 -2.35
N GLN A 152 -19.33 -28.07 -3.11
CA GLN A 152 -20.24 -27.58 -4.14
C GLN A 152 -19.68 -27.75 -5.56
N ASN A 153 -18.62 -28.56 -5.73
CA ASN A 153 -17.91 -28.76 -7.00
C ASN A 153 -17.33 -27.47 -7.60
N ILE A 154 -16.96 -26.49 -6.76
CA ILE A 154 -16.30 -25.26 -7.17
C ILE A 154 -14.80 -25.41 -6.90
N THR A 155 -13.98 -25.29 -7.95
CA THR A 155 -12.51 -25.34 -7.86
C THR A 155 -11.89 -23.94 -7.75
N LEU A 156 -10.75 -23.87 -7.04
CA LEU A 156 -9.90 -22.70 -6.94
C LEU A 156 -8.67 -22.77 -7.89
N ASP A 157 -8.53 -23.84 -8.67
CA ASP A 157 -7.34 -24.07 -9.50
C ASP A 157 -7.13 -22.97 -10.55
N TYR A 158 -8.22 -22.46 -11.15
CA TYR A 158 -8.14 -21.41 -12.16
C TYR A 158 -7.56 -20.11 -11.59
N ILE A 159 -8.02 -19.68 -10.40
CA ILE A 159 -7.47 -18.47 -9.77
C ILE A 159 -6.04 -18.70 -9.28
N GLY A 160 -5.73 -19.91 -8.80
CA GLY A 160 -4.34 -20.30 -8.46
C GLY A 160 -3.40 -20.15 -9.66
N LYS A 161 -3.80 -20.70 -10.82
CA LYS A 161 -3.04 -20.59 -12.07
C LYS A 161 -2.85 -19.14 -12.54
N GLU A 162 -3.89 -18.30 -12.47
CA GLU A 162 -3.74 -16.90 -12.86
C GLU A 162 -2.85 -16.09 -11.90
N ILE A 163 -2.77 -16.49 -10.62
CA ILE A 163 -1.83 -15.89 -9.67
C ILE A 163 -0.39 -16.28 -9.98
N GLU A 164 -0.14 -17.53 -10.38
CA GLU A 164 1.17 -17.97 -10.88
C GLU A 164 1.56 -17.23 -12.16
N ASN A 165 0.65 -17.13 -13.14
CA ASN A 165 0.88 -16.34 -14.35
C ASN A 165 1.20 -14.87 -14.04
N PHE A 166 0.50 -14.26 -13.08
CA PHE A 166 0.78 -12.90 -12.64
C PHE A 166 2.17 -12.80 -12.01
N ALA A 167 2.57 -13.78 -11.21
CA ALA A 167 3.88 -13.79 -10.58
C ALA A 167 5.01 -13.84 -11.61
N ASP A 168 4.88 -14.70 -12.63
CA ASP A 168 5.85 -14.79 -13.73
C ASP A 168 5.88 -13.50 -14.56
N ALA A 169 4.72 -12.91 -14.85
CA ALA A 169 4.62 -11.64 -15.56
C ALA A 169 5.29 -10.49 -14.77
N SER A 170 5.11 -10.47 -13.44
CA SER A 170 5.76 -9.52 -12.55
C SER A 170 7.28 -9.71 -12.57
N ASP A 171 7.80 -10.93 -12.48
CA ASP A 171 9.25 -11.18 -12.52
C ASP A 171 9.89 -10.76 -13.85
N ASN A 172 9.21 -11.03 -14.96
CA ASN A 172 9.63 -10.56 -16.28
C ASN A 172 9.60 -9.03 -16.38
N PHE A 173 8.55 -8.39 -15.86
CA PHE A 173 8.43 -6.93 -15.84
C PHE A 173 9.56 -6.28 -15.01
N GLU A 174 9.81 -6.77 -13.80
CA GLU A 174 10.88 -6.25 -12.93
C GLU A 174 12.28 -6.47 -13.53
N SER A 175 12.49 -7.60 -14.20
CA SER A 175 13.73 -7.88 -14.90
C SER A 175 13.94 -6.90 -16.06
N ALA A 176 12.91 -6.66 -16.87
CA ALA A 176 12.95 -5.67 -17.95
C ALA A 176 13.18 -4.26 -17.42
N LYS A 177 12.49 -3.88 -16.34
CA LYS A 177 12.64 -2.60 -15.65
C LYS A 177 14.09 -2.37 -15.20
N ALA A 178 14.73 -3.37 -14.59
CA ALA A 178 16.12 -3.28 -14.13
C ALA A 178 17.13 -3.04 -15.27
N THR A 179 16.86 -3.55 -16.49
CA THR A 179 17.75 -3.32 -17.65
C THR A 179 17.73 -1.88 -18.16
N LEU A 180 16.73 -1.08 -17.75
CA LEU A 180 16.49 0.28 -18.25
C LEU A 180 16.79 1.38 -17.22
N ASP A 181 17.30 1.05 -16.04
CA ASP A 181 17.47 1.98 -14.92
C ASP A 181 18.37 3.20 -15.22
N ASN A 182 19.27 3.07 -16.21
CA ASN A 182 20.16 4.15 -16.67
C ASN A 182 19.97 4.51 -18.15
N THR A 183 18.83 4.16 -18.74
CA THR A 183 18.56 4.49 -20.13
C THR A 183 18.20 5.96 -20.30
N THR A 184 18.66 6.57 -21.40
CA THR A 184 18.19 7.89 -21.86
C THR A 184 17.07 7.79 -22.89
N ASP A 185 16.60 6.57 -23.19
CA ASP A 185 15.48 6.32 -24.09
C ASP A 185 14.14 6.56 -23.37
N PHE A 186 13.66 7.80 -23.47
CA PHE A 186 12.41 8.23 -22.84
C PHE A 186 11.18 7.45 -23.31
N MET A 187 11.18 6.86 -24.51
CA MET A 187 10.04 6.09 -24.99
C MET A 187 9.95 4.74 -24.30
N LYS A 188 11.08 4.07 -24.07
CA LYS A 188 11.09 2.83 -23.28
C LYS A 188 10.70 3.08 -21.83
N LEU A 189 11.20 4.15 -21.22
CA LEU A 189 10.80 4.56 -19.87
C LEU A 189 9.29 4.84 -19.80
N ARG A 190 8.76 5.57 -20.78
CA ARG A 190 7.33 5.89 -20.83
C ARG A 190 6.45 4.65 -20.94
N LEU A 191 6.84 3.65 -21.74
CA LEU A 191 6.10 2.40 -21.86
C LEU A 191 6.01 1.65 -20.53
N LEU A 192 7.12 1.55 -19.78
CA LEU A 192 7.11 0.93 -18.45
C LEU A 192 6.28 1.74 -17.43
N ASN A 193 6.40 3.06 -17.44
CA ASN A 193 5.61 3.93 -16.58
C ASN A 193 4.11 3.78 -16.85
N ASP A 194 3.71 3.71 -18.12
CA ASP A 194 2.31 3.48 -18.50
C ASP A 194 1.80 2.14 -17.98
N GLN A 195 2.61 1.08 -18.03
CA GLN A 195 2.25 -0.23 -17.47
C GLN A 195 2.08 -0.17 -15.95
N MET A 196 3.03 0.43 -15.22
CA MET A 196 2.93 0.57 -13.76
C MET A 196 1.73 1.41 -13.34
N ALA A 197 1.51 2.57 -13.99
CA ALA A 197 0.41 3.47 -13.68
C ALA A 197 -0.98 2.84 -13.95
N LYS A 198 -1.05 1.89 -14.89
CA LYS A 198 -2.31 1.22 -15.28
C LYS A 198 -2.52 -0.12 -14.56
N LEU A 199 -1.51 -0.67 -13.89
CA LEU A 199 -1.61 -2.00 -13.26
C LEU A 199 -2.81 -2.09 -12.30
N GLU A 200 -2.98 -1.10 -11.44
CA GLU A 200 -4.10 -1.07 -10.47
C GLU A 200 -5.47 -1.03 -11.18
N ARG A 201 -5.55 -0.38 -12.34
CA ARG A 201 -6.79 -0.31 -13.14
C ARG A 201 -7.17 -1.65 -13.75
N ALA A 202 -6.22 -2.57 -13.92
CA ALA A 202 -6.51 -3.92 -14.39
C ALA A 202 -7.40 -4.71 -13.41
N PHE A 203 -7.44 -4.30 -12.14
CA PHE A 203 -8.30 -4.89 -11.11
C PHE A 203 -9.67 -4.22 -10.98
N ILE A 204 -10.03 -3.29 -11.88
CA ILE A 204 -11.33 -2.62 -11.87
C ILE A 204 -12.33 -3.39 -12.73
N TRP A 205 -13.36 -3.95 -12.08
CA TRP A 205 -14.50 -4.55 -12.73
C TRP A 205 -15.58 -3.48 -13.02
N PRO A 206 -15.91 -3.20 -14.30
CA PRO A 206 -16.72 -2.05 -14.67
C PRO A 206 -18.13 -2.03 -14.09
N TYR A 207 -18.68 -3.19 -13.72
CA TYR A 207 -20.03 -3.31 -13.16
C TYR A 207 -20.09 -3.18 -11.64
N GLY A 208 -18.94 -3.13 -10.96
CA GLY A 208 -18.87 -3.11 -9.50
C GLY A 208 -19.21 -4.46 -8.86
N LEU A 209 -19.12 -4.49 -7.53
CA LEU A 209 -19.52 -5.65 -6.74
C LEU A 209 -21.05 -5.76 -6.66
N PRO A 210 -21.60 -6.97 -6.44
CA PRO A 210 -23.04 -7.15 -6.24
C PRO A 210 -23.58 -6.21 -5.14
N GLY A 211 -24.59 -5.40 -5.49
CA GLY A 211 -25.19 -4.40 -4.59
C GLY A 211 -24.33 -3.15 -4.32
N ARG A 212 -23.14 -3.05 -4.92
CA ARG A 212 -22.16 -1.95 -4.70
C ARG A 212 -21.49 -1.53 -6.02
N PRO A 213 -22.22 -0.84 -6.92
CA PRO A 213 -21.74 -0.50 -8.28
C PRO A 213 -20.51 0.44 -8.29
N ASP A 214 -20.29 1.19 -7.21
CA ASP A 214 -19.15 2.11 -7.09
C ASP A 214 -17.91 1.46 -6.46
N THR A 215 -18.06 0.28 -5.86
CA THR A 215 -16.92 -0.55 -5.41
C THR A 215 -16.57 -1.51 -6.53
N ARG A 216 -15.56 -1.15 -7.32
CA ARG A 216 -15.21 -1.83 -8.57
C ARG A 216 -13.91 -2.63 -8.49
N HIS A 217 -13.08 -2.36 -7.51
CA HIS A 217 -11.81 -3.04 -7.34
C HIS A 217 -12.00 -4.48 -6.83
N VAL A 218 -11.56 -5.48 -7.61
CA VAL A 218 -11.82 -6.91 -7.32
C VAL A 218 -10.98 -7.48 -6.18
N LEU A 219 -9.83 -6.85 -5.88
CA LEU A 219 -8.95 -7.28 -4.77
C LEU A 219 -9.21 -6.55 -3.43
N TYR A 220 -9.68 -5.30 -3.47
CA TYR A 220 -9.73 -4.43 -2.30
C TYR A 220 -11.10 -3.76 -2.24
N ALA A 221 -11.92 -4.21 -1.31
CA ALA A 221 -13.26 -3.72 -1.07
C ALA A 221 -13.61 -3.82 0.42
N PRO A 222 -14.54 -3.01 0.93
CA PRO A 222 -15.02 -3.08 2.31
C PRO A 222 -15.84 -4.36 2.58
#